data_AF-A0A7S0YYY6-F1
#
_entry.id   AF-A0A7S0YYY6-F1
#
_cell.length_a   1.000
_cell.length_b   1.000
_cell.length_c   1.000
_cell.angle_alpha   90.00
_cell.angle_beta   90.00
_cell.angle_gamma   90.00
#
_symmetry.space_group_name_H-M   'P 1'
#
loop_
_entity.id
_entity.type
_entity.pdbx_description
1 polymer ?
#
loop_
_entity_poly.entity_id
_entity_poly.type
_entity_poly.pdbx_seq_one_letter_code
_entity_poly.pdbx_strand_id
1 'polypeptide(L)'
;TYFATTKSPANFYSVTDPDIMFDFSHDESLGDILATYSKFLVSQDHFECVGPHLRVDKMDPYMPMRYFALNSDCCWSTDERNGERVWDTGQRTMRFVASNIDTTFQMCRRDFSFTRYSKAARTKAPYTAVHVDWQYNPYSIPNDVVYYRAYAKR
;
A
#
# COMPACT_ATOMS: atom_id res chain seq x y z
N THR A 1 15.48 22.24 9.75
CA THR A 1 15.75 21.48 8.51
C THR A 1 16.35 20.14 8.92
N TYR A 2 15.53 19.11 9.11
CA TYR A 2 15.88 17.91 9.91
C TYR A 2 16.33 16.68 9.10
N PHE A 3 16.60 16.82 7.80
CA PHE A 3 17.15 15.72 7.01
C PHE A 3 18.51 16.13 6.46
N ALA A 4 19.56 15.61 7.08
CA ALA A 4 20.92 15.70 6.56
C ALA A 4 20.97 15.05 5.17
N THR A 5 21.61 15.76 4.24
CA THR A 5 21.66 15.55 2.78
C THR A 5 22.53 14.38 2.33
N THR A 6 22.63 13.29 3.10
CA THR A 6 23.25 12.06 2.62
C THR A 6 22.16 11.10 2.17
N LYS A 7 21.89 11.08 0.86
CA LYS A 7 21.05 10.04 0.25
C LYS A 7 21.70 8.68 0.52
N SER A 8 20.90 7.73 1.00
CA SER A 8 21.32 6.33 1.15
C SER A 8 21.87 5.77 -0.18
N PRO A 9 22.88 4.89 -0.15
CA PRO A 9 23.34 4.17 -1.34
C PRO A 9 22.31 3.14 -1.84
N ALA A 10 21.13 3.00 -1.25
CA ALA A 10 20.06 2.14 -1.75
C ALA A 10 19.38 2.75 -2.99
N ASN A 11 19.16 1.93 -4.04
CA ASN A 11 18.51 2.36 -5.30
C ASN A 11 17.00 2.61 -5.14
N PHE A 12 16.43 2.15 -4.03
CA PHE A 12 15.02 2.25 -3.71
C PHE A 12 14.87 2.65 -2.24
N TYR A 13 13.74 3.28 -1.92
CA TYR A 13 13.31 3.55 -0.55
C TYR A 13 11.83 3.23 -0.43
N SER A 14 11.36 2.94 0.78
CA SER A 14 9.95 2.72 1.04
C SER A 14 9.41 3.78 2.00
N VAL A 15 8.17 4.18 1.78
CA VAL A 15 7.39 5.04 2.68
C VAL A 15 6.16 4.23 3.08
N THR A 16 5.87 4.19 4.38
CA THR A 16 4.73 3.47 4.91
C THR A 16 4.05 4.26 6.01
N ASP A 17 2.73 4.16 6.04
CA ASP A 17 1.96 4.53 7.21
C ASP A 17 2.14 3.45 8.30
N PRO A 18 2.04 3.84 9.58
CA PRO A 18 2.29 2.92 10.70
C PRO A 18 1.18 1.87 10.90
N ASP A 19 0.03 2.04 10.25
CA ASP A 19 -1.18 1.23 10.40
C ASP A 19 -1.44 0.32 9.19
N ILE A 20 -0.42 0.09 8.36
CA ILE A 20 -0.50 -0.85 7.24
C ILE A 20 -0.03 -2.23 7.66
N MET A 21 -0.90 -3.21 7.42
CA MET A 21 -0.59 -4.62 7.60
C MET A 21 -0.72 -5.35 6.27
N PHE A 22 0.33 -6.05 5.88
CA PHE A 22 0.28 -6.93 4.72
C PHE A 22 -0.59 -8.14 5.00
N ASP A 23 -1.46 -8.44 4.05
CA ASP A 23 -2.34 -9.59 4.09
C ASP A 23 -1.68 -10.76 3.39
N PHE A 24 -0.98 -11.58 4.18
CA PHE A 24 -0.30 -12.80 3.71
C PHE A 24 -1.21 -14.04 3.73
N SER A 25 -2.53 -13.87 3.91
CA SER A 25 -3.47 -15.00 4.06
C SER A 25 -3.56 -15.94 2.86
N HIS A 26 -2.82 -15.67 1.78
CA HIS A 26 -2.90 -16.43 0.54
C HIS A 26 -1.66 -17.31 0.30
N ASP A 27 -0.50 -17.01 0.89
CA ASP A 27 0.73 -17.81 0.74
C ASP A 27 1.85 -17.28 1.66
N GLU A 28 2.42 -18.10 2.55
CA GLU A 28 3.57 -17.68 3.39
C GLU A 28 4.92 -17.78 2.65
N SER A 29 4.96 -18.48 1.51
CA SER A 29 6.15 -18.61 0.65
C SER A 29 6.39 -17.39 -0.26
N LEU A 30 5.57 -16.35 -0.09
CA LEU A 30 5.64 -15.12 -0.87
C LEU A 30 6.94 -14.35 -0.69
N GLY A 31 7.86 -14.77 0.17
CA GLY A 31 9.22 -14.22 0.22
C GLY A 31 9.27 -12.72 0.43
N ASP A 32 10.39 -12.10 0.08
CA ASP A 32 10.65 -10.69 0.37
C ASP A 32 9.92 -9.75 -0.62
N ILE A 33 8.89 -9.06 -0.13
CA ILE A 33 8.12 -8.07 -0.90
C ILE A 33 9.00 -6.92 -1.41
N LEU A 34 10.00 -6.47 -0.63
CA LEU A 34 10.87 -5.39 -1.03
C LEU A 34 11.72 -5.82 -2.23
N ALA A 35 12.25 -7.03 -2.20
CA ALA A 35 12.99 -7.61 -3.32
C ALA A 35 12.11 -7.79 -4.57
N THR A 36 10.86 -8.21 -4.39
CA THR A 36 9.90 -8.31 -5.51
C THR A 36 9.60 -6.95 -6.12
N TYR A 37 9.30 -5.95 -5.29
CA TYR A 37 9.01 -4.59 -5.74
C TYR A 37 10.20 -3.91 -6.41
N SER A 38 11.42 -4.14 -5.91
CA SER A 38 12.62 -3.60 -6.55
C SER A 38 12.82 -4.19 -7.95
N LYS A 39 12.62 -5.51 -8.11
CA LYS A 39 12.68 -6.19 -9.42
C LYS A 39 11.59 -5.68 -10.36
N PHE A 40 10.38 -5.50 -9.86
CA PHE A 40 9.27 -4.94 -10.62
C PHE A 40 9.63 -3.55 -11.15
N LEU A 41 10.11 -2.64 -10.30
CA LEU A 41 10.52 -1.30 -10.71
C LEU A 41 11.71 -1.33 -11.68
N VAL A 42 12.68 -2.23 -11.53
CA VAL A 42 13.75 -2.39 -12.55
C VAL A 42 13.15 -2.74 -13.92
N SER A 43 12.14 -3.61 -13.97
CA SER A 43 11.53 -4.05 -15.24
C SER A 43 10.47 -3.11 -15.81
N GLN A 44 9.85 -2.26 -14.98
CA GLN A 44 8.79 -1.33 -15.36
C GLN A 44 9.27 0.10 -15.09
N ASP A 45 10.18 0.59 -15.93
CA ASP A 45 10.87 1.88 -15.79
C ASP A 45 9.94 3.11 -15.74
N HIS A 46 8.79 3.03 -16.41
CA HIS A 46 7.77 4.08 -16.46
C HIS A 46 6.99 4.31 -15.15
N PHE A 47 7.09 3.42 -14.17
CA PHE A 47 6.53 3.66 -12.82
C PHE A 47 7.57 4.28 -11.89
N GLU A 48 7.15 5.30 -11.14
CA GLU A 48 7.98 5.97 -10.14
C GLU A 48 8.00 5.18 -8.83
N CYS A 49 6.89 4.50 -8.53
CA CYS A 49 6.72 3.71 -7.33
C CYS A 49 5.76 2.52 -7.54
N VAL A 50 5.78 1.60 -6.57
CA VAL A 50 4.93 0.41 -6.51
C VAL A 50 4.47 0.19 -5.07
N GLY A 51 3.23 -0.22 -4.88
CA GLY A 51 2.67 -0.51 -3.55
C GLY A 51 1.56 -1.55 -3.62
N PRO A 52 1.15 -2.13 -2.47
CA PRO A 52 0.08 -3.09 -2.44
C PRO A 52 -1.26 -2.42 -2.77
N HIS A 53 -2.15 -3.23 -3.32
CA HIS A 53 -3.57 -2.95 -3.36
C HIS A 53 -4.14 -3.16 -1.96
N LEU A 54 -4.96 -2.22 -1.49
CA LEU A 54 -5.62 -2.35 -0.20
C LEU A 54 -6.91 -3.15 -0.31
N ARG A 55 -7.09 -4.07 0.63
CA ARG A 55 -8.29 -4.89 0.79
C ARG A 55 -9.36 -4.11 1.54
N VAL A 56 -9.93 -3.10 0.89
CA VAL A 56 -11.08 -2.35 1.43
C VAL A 56 -12.33 -3.21 1.55
N ASP A 57 -12.39 -4.33 0.83
CA ASP A 57 -13.41 -5.38 0.99
C ASP A 57 -13.41 -5.99 2.40
N LYS A 58 -12.25 -5.98 3.09
CA LYS A 58 -12.13 -6.48 4.47
C LYS A 58 -12.55 -5.49 5.54
N MET A 59 -12.75 -4.21 5.20
CA MET A 59 -13.11 -3.14 6.15
C MET A 59 -14.36 -3.49 6.97
N ASP A 60 -14.40 -3.10 8.25
CA ASP A 60 -15.58 -3.30 9.10
C ASP A 60 -16.82 -2.61 8.48
N PRO A 61 -17.99 -3.29 8.39
CA PRO A 61 -19.19 -2.73 7.77
C PRO A 61 -19.75 -1.48 8.45
N TYR A 62 -19.43 -1.27 9.72
CA TYR A 62 -19.86 -0.12 10.49
C TYR A 62 -18.83 1.02 10.48
N MET A 63 -17.67 0.83 9.85
CA MET A 63 -16.66 1.88 9.72
C MET A 63 -17.26 3.09 8.96
N PRO A 64 -17.36 4.29 9.57
CA PRO A 64 -18.04 5.44 8.94
C PRO A 64 -17.45 5.84 7.59
N MET A 65 -16.15 5.59 7.38
CA MET A 65 -15.44 5.90 6.14
C MET A 65 -15.60 4.84 5.05
N ARG A 66 -16.28 3.71 5.32
CA ARG A 66 -16.38 2.58 4.38
C ARG A 66 -17.01 2.98 3.06
N TYR A 67 -18.10 3.77 3.10
CA TYR A 67 -18.73 4.23 1.88
C TYR A 67 -17.75 5.05 1.01
N PHE A 68 -17.02 5.99 1.61
CA PHE A 68 -16.05 6.80 0.88
C PHE A 68 -14.88 5.96 0.36
N ALA A 69 -14.35 5.05 1.17
CA ALA A 69 -13.23 4.18 0.78
C ALA A 69 -13.60 3.20 -0.35
N LEU A 70 -14.86 2.80 -0.46
CA LEU A 70 -15.34 1.92 -1.53
C LEU A 70 -15.75 2.66 -2.81
N ASN A 71 -16.00 3.96 -2.75
CA ASN A 71 -16.55 4.73 -3.88
C ASN A 71 -15.62 5.86 -4.35
N SER A 72 -14.39 5.93 -3.84
CA SER A 72 -13.44 6.96 -4.24
C SER A 72 -12.54 6.44 -5.36
N ASP A 73 -12.35 7.27 -6.40
CA ASP A 73 -11.44 7.00 -7.52
C ASP A 73 -9.97 6.90 -7.08
N CYS A 74 -9.61 7.56 -5.97
CA CYS A 74 -8.29 7.43 -5.35
C CYS A 74 -8.22 6.26 -4.36
N CYS A 75 -9.36 5.65 -4.05
CA CYS A 75 -9.49 4.62 -3.04
C CYS A 75 -9.89 3.28 -3.65
N TRP A 76 -8.87 2.49 -4.00
CA TRP A 76 -8.76 1.07 -3.59
C TRP A 76 -9.81 0.06 -4.08
N SER A 77 -10.95 0.47 -4.64
CA SER A 77 -11.99 -0.44 -5.10
C SER A 77 -11.65 -0.93 -6.50
N THR A 78 -11.03 -2.11 -6.54
CA THR A 78 -11.45 -3.24 -7.38
C THR A 78 -11.65 -3.09 -8.88
N ASP A 79 -11.31 -1.99 -9.55
CA ASP A 79 -11.64 -1.90 -10.97
C ASP A 79 -10.63 -2.68 -11.85
N GLU A 80 -11.04 -3.92 -12.16
CA GLU A 80 -10.70 -4.64 -13.39
C GLU A 80 -10.86 -3.76 -14.64
N ARG A 81 -11.68 -2.69 -14.54
CA ARG A 81 -11.89 -1.66 -15.56
C ARG A 81 -10.65 -0.82 -15.88
N ASN A 82 -9.64 -0.79 -15.01
CA ASN A 82 -8.39 -0.02 -15.23
C ASN A 82 -7.31 -0.78 -16.02
N GLY A 83 -7.66 -1.92 -16.64
CA GLY A 83 -6.73 -2.69 -17.46
C GLY A 83 -5.66 -3.36 -16.62
N GLU A 84 -6.08 -4.36 -15.82
CA GLU A 84 -5.16 -5.21 -15.07
C GLU A 84 -4.07 -5.78 -15.99
N ARG A 85 -2.84 -5.76 -15.50
CA ARG A 85 -1.67 -6.30 -16.18
C ARG A 85 -1.05 -7.39 -15.31
N VAL A 86 -0.39 -8.32 -15.98
CA VAL A 86 0.38 -9.38 -15.34
C VAL A 86 1.86 -9.10 -15.57
N TRP A 87 2.63 -9.12 -14.50
CA TRP A 87 4.08 -9.16 -14.54
C TRP A 87 4.54 -10.55 -14.12
N ASP A 88 5.25 -11.24 -15.01
CA ASP A 88 5.71 -12.60 -14.81
C ASP A 88 7.22 -12.68 -15.03
N THR A 89 7.95 -13.21 -14.05
CA THR A 89 9.40 -13.44 -14.12
C THR A 89 9.77 -14.91 -14.25
N GLY A 90 8.80 -15.80 -14.50
CA GLY A 90 8.93 -17.26 -14.48
C GLY A 90 9.05 -17.88 -13.08
N GLN A 91 9.54 -17.10 -12.11
CA GLN A 91 9.60 -17.46 -10.70
C GLN A 91 8.41 -16.92 -9.90
N ARG A 92 7.84 -15.80 -10.35
CA ARG A 92 6.76 -15.10 -9.66
C ARG A 92 5.86 -14.44 -10.68
N THR A 93 4.56 -14.51 -10.40
CA THR A 93 3.53 -13.81 -11.15
C THR A 93 2.85 -12.82 -10.23
N MET A 94 2.72 -11.58 -10.67
CA MET A 94 2.08 -10.52 -9.91
C MET A 94 1.10 -9.77 -10.81
N ARG A 95 -0.13 -9.62 -10.33
CA ARG A 95 -1.12 -8.78 -11.00
C ARG A 95 -1.00 -7.35 -10.51
N PHE A 96 -1.13 -6.38 -11.40
CA PHE A 96 -1.08 -4.98 -11.02
C PHE A 96 -1.98 -4.10 -11.90
N VAL A 97 -2.30 -2.92 -11.39
CA VAL A 97 -2.99 -1.86 -12.12
C VAL A 97 -2.21 -0.55 -11.99
N ALA A 98 -2.14 0.21 -13.07
CA ALA A 98 -1.58 1.56 -13.04
C ALA A 98 -2.57 2.47 -12.29
N SER A 99 -2.11 3.15 -11.25
CA SER A 99 -2.96 4.02 -10.43
C SER A 99 -2.10 5.03 -9.68
N ASN A 100 -2.67 6.19 -9.40
CA ASN A 100 -2.03 7.16 -8.51
C ASN A 100 -2.14 6.65 -7.07
N ILE A 101 -1.01 6.63 -6.36
CA ILE A 101 -0.94 6.09 -5.01
C ILE A 101 -1.09 7.22 -4.00
N ASP A 102 -2.19 7.16 -3.23
CA ASP A 102 -2.22 7.80 -1.92
C ASP A 102 -1.60 6.86 -0.88
N THR A 103 -0.96 7.49 0.08
CA THR A 103 0.11 6.99 0.92
C THR A 103 -0.39 5.87 1.83
N THR A 104 0.08 4.64 1.64
CA THR A 104 -0.14 3.54 2.59
C THR A 104 1.14 2.76 2.76
N PHE A 105 1.58 2.10 1.71
CA PHE A 105 2.92 1.58 1.57
C PHE A 105 3.31 1.76 0.11
N GLN A 106 4.50 2.31 -0.13
CA GLN A 106 5.06 2.40 -1.47
C GLN A 106 6.57 2.28 -1.44
N MET A 107 7.11 1.49 -2.36
CA MET A 107 8.52 1.53 -2.72
C MET A 107 8.70 2.48 -3.89
N CYS A 108 9.61 3.44 -3.75
CA CYS A 108 9.97 4.44 -4.73
C CYS A 108 11.42 4.21 -5.20
N ARG A 109 11.73 4.66 -6.41
CA ARG A 109 13.14 4.77 -6.85
C ARG A 109 13.82 5.94 -6.15
N ARG A 110 15.13 5.82 -5.90
CA ARG A 110 15.96 6.83 -5.21
C ARG A 110 15.80 8.26 -5.75
N ASP A 111 15.73 8.39 -7.07
CA ASP A 111 15.80 9.70 -7.73
C ASP A 111 14.45 10.42 -7.80
N PHE A 112 13.38 9.79 -7.33
CA PHE A 112 12.07 10.40 -7.26
C PHE A 112 11.81 10.94 -5.86
N SER A 113 11.40 12.21 -5.80
CA SER A 113 10.91 12.79 -4.56
C SER A 113 9.51 12.26 -4.30
N PHE A 114 9.26 11.87 -3.06
CA PHE A 114 7.94 11.46 -2.64
C PHE A 114 6.94 12.62 -2.84
N THR A 115 5.91 12.38 -3.63
CA THR A 115 4.76 13.26 -3.77
C THR A 115 3.50 12.46 -3.53
N ARG A 116 2.49 13.07 -2.90
CA ARG A 116 1.16 12.46 -2.86
C ARG A 116 0.64 12.30 -4.29
N TYR A 117 0.04 11.15 -4.59
CA TYR A 117 -0.52 10.81 -5.90
C TYR A 117 0.52 10.68 -7.04
N SER A 118 1.68 10.07 -6.76
CA SER A 118 2.68 9.72 -7.79
C SER A 118 2.18 8.66 -8.77
N LYS A 119 2.78 8.64 -9.97
CA LYS A 119 2.51 7.59 -10.99
C LYS A 119 3.04 6.26 -10.50
N ALA A 120 2.14 5.30 -10.29
CA ALA A 120 2.54 4.05 -9.67
C ALA A 120 1.81 2.82 -10.20
N ALA A 121 2.30 1.68 -9.76
CA ALA A 121 1.63 0.40 -9.86
C ALA A 121 1.09 -0.05 -8.50
N ARG A 122 -0.19 -0.43 -8.47
CA ARG A 122 -0.79 -1.13 -7.33
C ARG A 122 -0.79 -2.62 -7.59
N THR A 123 -0.14 -3.39 -6.74
CA THR A 123 -0.03 -4.84 -6.88
C THR A 123 -1.22 -5.49 -6.19
N LYS A 124 -1.93 -6.36 -6.90
CA LYS A 124 -2.95 -7.23 -6.30
C LYS A 124 -2.26 -8.46 -5.71
N ALA A 125 -2.81 -9.65 -5.95
CA ALA A 125 -2.18 -10.89 -5.56
C ALA A 125 -0.74 -10.96 -6.13
N PRO A 126 0.23 -11.40 -5.32
CA PRO A 126 0.02 -11.97 -3.99
C PRO A 126 0.19 -11.00 -2.81
N TYR A 127 0.60 -9.75 -3.06
CA TYR A 127 0.87 -8.77 -2.00
C TYR A 127 -0.25 -7.74 -1.93
N THR A 128 -1.23 -8.04 -1.08
CA THR A 128 -2.27 -7.08 -0.70
C THR A 128 -2.07 -6.63 0.75
N ALA A 129 -2.68 -5.52 1.14
CA ALA A 129 -2.57 -5.00 2.50
C ALA A 129 -3.92 -4.47 3.02
N VAL A 130 -4.00 -4.19 4.30
CA VAL A 130 -5.13 -3.53 4.96
C VAL A 130 -4.62 -2.37 5.80
N HIS A 131 -5.44 -1.34 5.96
CA HIS A 131 -5.31 -0.44 7.11
C HIS A 131 -5.90 -1.14 8.33
N VAL A 132 -5.11 -1.34 9.38
CA VAL A 132 -5.60 -1.96 10.62
C VAL A 132 -6.59 -1.06 11.34
N ASP A 133 -6.42 0.26 11.23
CA ASP A 133 -7.35 1.25 11.78
C ASP A 133 -8.74 1.17 11.15
N TRP A 134 -8.84 0.58 9.95
CA TRP A 134 -10.11 0.40 9.23
C TRP A 134 -10.87 -0.87 9.64
N GLN A 135 -10.29 -1.71 10.50
CA GLN A 135 -10.86 -2.98 10.91
C GLN A 135 -11.63 -2.90 12.24
N TYR A 136 -11.62 -1.74 12.91
CA TYR A 136 -12.30 -1.58 14.19
C TYR A 136 -13.79 -1.30 14.02
N ASN A 137 -14.61 -2.09 14.71
CA ASN A 137 -16.02 -1.76 14.91
C ASN A 137 -16.11 -0.53 15.85
N PRO A 138 -16.72 0.59 15.41
CA PRO A 138 -16.84 1.78 16.25
C PRO A 138 -17.68 1.57 17.52
N TYR A 139 -18.48 0.50 17.57
CA TYR A 139 -19.29 0.10 18.73
C TYR A 139 -18.57 -0.85 19.69
N SER A 140 -17.37 -1.33 19.32
CA SER A 140 -16.58 -2.26 20.12
C SER A 140 -15.09 -1.93 19.97
N ILE A 141 -14.71 -0.73 20.42
CA ILE A 141 -13.35 -0.21 20.30
C ILE A 141 -12.44 -0.87 21.35
N PRO A 142 -11.29 -1.45 20.96
CA PRO A 142 -10.30 -1.98 21.89
C PRO A 142 -9.77 -0.93 22.89
N ASN A 143 -9.44 -1.36 24.11
CA ASN A 143 -9.03 -0.46 25.20
C ASN A 143 -7.76 0.35 24.89
N ASP A 144 -6.82 -0.24 24.14
CA ASP A 144 -5.62 0.42 23.64
C ASP A 144 -5.97 1.55 22.66
N VAL A 145 -6.91 1.33 21.74
CA VAL A 145 -7.40 2.37 20.82
C VAL A 145 -8.09 3.51 21.59
N VAL A 146 -8.89 3.19 22.62
CA VAL A 146 -9.49 4.21 23.51
C VAL A 146 -8.40 5.02 24.22
N TYR A 147 -7.39 4.34 24.76
CA TYR A 147 -6.24 4.99 25.40
C TYR A 147 -5.53 5.92 24.42
N TYR A 148 -5.10 5.42 23.26
CA TYR A 148 -4.40 6.25 22.28
C TYR A 148 -5.24 7.41 21.78
N ARG A 149 -6.56 7.27 21.58
CA ARG A 149 -7.43 8.40 21.20
C ARG A 149 -7.56 9.45 22.31
N ALA A 150 -7.62 9.04 23.58
CA ALA A 150 -7.73 9.97 24.70
C ALA A 150 -6.43 10.78 24.93
N TYR A 151 -5.28 10.19 24.62
CA TYR A 151 -3.95 10.77 24.86
C TYR A 151 -3.25 11.28 23.59
N ALA A 152 -3.74 10.96 22.40
CA ALA A 152 -3.33 11.57 21.13
C ALA A 152 -3.92 12.98 21.02
N LYS A 153 -3.59 13.85 21.98
CA LYS A 153 -3.72 15.29 21.79
C LYS A 153 -2.57 15.74 20.90
N ARG A 154 -2.91 16.20 19.70
CA ARG A 154 -2.09 17.18 18.97
C ARG A 154 -2.55 18.57 19.36
#